data_AF-A0A928WLZ4-F1
#
_entry.id   AF-A0A928WLZ4-F1
#
_cell.length_a   1.000
_cell.length_b   1.000
_cell.length_c   1.000
_cell.angle_alpha   90.00
_cell.angle_beta   90.00
_cell.angle_gamma   90.00
#
_symmetry.space_group_name_H-M   'P 1'
#
loop_
_entity.id
_entity.type
_entity.pdbx_description
1 polymer ?
#
loop_
_entity_poly.entity_id
_entity_poly.type
_entity_poly.pdbx_seq_one_letter_code
_entity_poly.pdbx_strand_id
1 'polypeptide(L)'
;MSTMRLVNDELEINPPNWESALHFLDTFTYLESEFGLVDLASTGMFDLSHPVTEQALDLPKNLRAIRQKASLSKLVLRWIAENKETLGDYPQASQPQ
;
A
#
# COMPACT_ATOMS: atom_id res chain seq x y z
N MET A 1 1.73 18.70 -6.37
CA MET A 1 2.44 17.49 -6.87
C MET A 1 2.75 16.62 -5.68
N SER A 2 2.22 15.40 -5.62
CA SER A 2 2.54 14.42 -4.57
C SER A 2 3.86 13.74 -4.93
N THR A 3 4.90 13.91 -4.12
CA THR A 3 6.25 13.45 -4.47
C THR A 3 6.57 12.11 -3.82
N MET A 4 6.58 11.06 -4.65
CA MET A 4 7.25 9.80 -4.38
C MET A 4 8.44 9.70 -5.35
N ARG A 5 9.65 9.46 -4.83
CA ARG A 5 10.88 9.38 -5.64
C ARG A 5 11.87 8.38 -5.08
N LEU A 6 12.67 7.80 -5.95
CA LEU A 6 13.84 7.02 -5.56
C LEU A 6 15.04 7.96 -5.37
N VAL A 7 15.64 7.94 -4.19
CA VAL A 7 16.86 8.68 -3.85
C VAL A 7 17.82 7.67 -3.23
N ASN A 8 19.00 7.48 -3.85
CA ASN A 8 20.01 6.53 -3.37
C ASN A 8 19.49 5.10 -3.15
N ASP A 9 18.69 4.59 -4.08
CA ASP A 9 17.98 3.29 -3.99
C ASP A 9 16.98 3.16 -2.83
N GLU A 10 16.76 4.24 -2.06
CA GLU A 10 15.73 4.34 -1.05
C GLU A 10 14.52 5.10 -1.60
N LEU A 11 13.33 4.63 -1.25
CA LEU A 11 12.10 5.31 -1.65
C LEU A 11 11.75 6.40 -0.62
N GLU A 12 11.75 7.63 -1.08
CA GLU A 12 11.29 8.79 -0.30
C GLU A 12 9.82 9.09 -0.62
N ILE A 13 9.02 9.29 0.43
CA ILE A 13 7.64 9.75 0.35
C ILE A 13 7.53 11.07 1.08
N ASN A 14 7.20 12.13 0.33
CA ASN A 14 7.03 13.48 0.85
C ASN A 14 5.67 14.03 0.36
N PRO A 15 4.57 13.73 1.04
CA PRO A 15 3.26 14.33 0.75
C PRO A 15 3.29 15.84 1.06
N PRO A 16 2.73 16.72 0.20
CA PRO A 16 2.70 18.15 0.48
C PRO A 16 1.65 18.59 1.51
N ASN A 17 0.63 17.77 1.77
CA ASN A 17 -0.49 18.09 2.65
C ASN A 17 -1.24 16.81 3.11
N TRP A 18 -2.22 16.97 4.01
CA TRP A 18 -3.08 15.88 4.50
C TRP A 18 -3.79 15.11 3.39
N GLU A 19 -4.35 15.81 2.41
CA GLU A 19 -5.05 15.19 1.27
C GLU A 19 -4.14 14.22 0.52
N SER A 20 -2.91 14.64 0.24
CA SER A 20 -1.93 13.79 -0.45
C SER A 20 -1.46 12.62 0.42
N ALA A 21 -1.27 12.85 1.72
CA ALA A 21 -0.87 11.81 2.65
C ALA A 21 -1.97 10.73 2.78
N LEU A 22 -3.24 11.15 2.86
CA LEU A 22 -4.39 10.27 2.89
C LEU A 22 -4.57 9.52 1.57
N HIS A 23 -4.36 10.18 0.43
CA HIS A 23 -4.40 9.52 -0.87
C HIS A 23 -3.34 8.42 -1.01
N PHE A 24 -2.11 8.65 -0.52
CA PHE A 24 -1.08 7.62 -0.48
C PHE A 24 -1.47 6.45 0.43
N LEU A 25 -2.00 6.74 1.63
CA LEU A 25 -2.47 5.69 2.54
C LEU A 25 -3.59 4.87 1.91
N ASP A 26 -4.59 5.51 1.31
CA ASP A 26 -5.69 4.84 0.61
C ASP A 26 -5.15 3.91 -0.50
N THR A 27 -4.27 4.44 -1.34
CA THR A 27 -3.64 3.68 -2.43
C THR A 27 -2.84 2.47 -1.95
N PHE A 28 -2.05 2.63 -0.89
CA PHE A 28 -1.18 1.55 -0.39
C PHE A 28 -1.90 0.59 0.56
N THR A 29 -3.04 0.96 1.11
CA THR A 29 -3.88 0.07 1.93
C THR A 29 -4.88 -0.72 1.09
N TYR A 30 -5.11 -0.32 -0.17
CA TYR A 30 -5.89 -1.09 -1.13
C TYR A 30 -5.16 -2.39 -1.53
N LEU A 31 -5.56 -3.50 -0.89
CA LEU A 31 -4.91 -4.81 -0.99
C LEU A 31 -5.85 -5.97 -1.38
N GLU A 32 -7.12 -5.67 -1.69
CA GLU A 32 -8.14 -6.70 -1.99
C GLU A 32 -7.72 -7.62 -3.14
N SER A 33 -7.13 -7.07 -4.20
CA SER A 33 -6.67 -7.85 -5.35
C SER A 33 -5.60 -8.88 -4.98
N GLU A 34 -4.62 -8.46 -4.16
CA GLU A 34 -3.52 -9.33 -3.76
C GLU A 34 -3.98 -10.37 -2.74
N PHE A 35 -4.84 -9.99 -1.78
CA PHE A 35 -5.39 -10.94 -0.81
C PHE A 35 -6.36 -11.93 -1.45
N GLY A 36 -7.15 -11.51 -2.44
CA GLY A 36 -8.06 -12.42 -3.15
C GLY A 36 -7.35 -13.61 -3.80
N LEU A 37 -6.13 -13.40 -4.32
CA LEU A 37 -5.31 -14.48 -4.88
C LEU A 37 -4.72 -15.39 -3.79
N VAL A 38 -4.35 -14.83 -2.64
CA VAL A 38 -3.92 -15.62 -1.47
C VAL A 38 -5.08 -16.47 -0.96
N ASP A 39 -6.28 -15.91 -0.88
CA ASP A 39 -7.49 -16.61 -0.46
C ASP A 39 -7.84 -17.74 -1.44
N LEU A 40 -7.82 -17.47 -2.75
CA LEU A 40 -8.00 -18.47 -3.81
C LEU A 40 -7.03 -19.66 -3.63
N ALA A 41 -5.74 -19.38 -3.42
CA ALA A 41 -4.75 -20.43 -3.17
C ALA A 41 -5.01 -21.20 -1.87
N SER A 42 -5.50 -20.52 -0.82
CA SER A 42 -5.78 -21.13 0.49
C SER A 42 -7.00 -22.07 0.49
N THR A 43 -7.89 -21.94 -0.49
CA THR A 43 -9.10 -22.78 -0.58
C THR A 43 -8.81 -24.27 -0.79
N GLY A 44 -7.60 -24.62 -1.24
CA GLY A 44 -7.24 -25.99 -1.61
C GLY A 44 -7.91 -26.51 -2.88
N MET A 45 -8.65 -25.66 -3.61
CA MET A 45 -9.28 -26.01 -4.89
C MET A 45 -8.28 -26.09 -6.06
N PHE A 46 -7.10 -25.51 -5.89
CA PHE A 46 -6.04 -25.48 -6.88
C PHE A 46 -4.93 -26.45 -6.54
N ASP A 47 -4.53 -27.27 -7.51
CA ASP A 47 -3.29 -28.04 -7.40
C ASP A 47 -2.08 -27.12 -7.63
N LEU A 48 -1.52 -26.62 -6.54
CA LEU A 48 -0.34 -25.76 -6.53
C LEU A 48 0.96 -26.51 -6.87
N SER A 49 0.94 -27.85 -6.93
CA SER A 49 2.11 -28.62 -7.38
C SER A 49 2.27 -28.60 -8.91
N HIS A 50 1.20 -28.23 -9.63
CA HIS A 50 1.24 -28.09 -11.08
C HIS A 50 1.81 -26.72 -11.49
N PRO A 51 2.91 -26.66 -12.29
CA PRO A 51 3.62 -25.41 -12.60
C PRO A 51 2.75 -24.32 -13.26
N VAL A 52 1.76 -24.72 -14.05
CA VAL A 52 0.84 -23.78 -14.73
C VAL A 52 -0.08 -23.09 -13.73
N THR A 53 -0.55 -23.80 -12.71
CA THR A 53 -1.43 -23.26 -11.66
C THR A 53 -0.66 -22.33 -10.74
N GLU A 54 0.58 -22.71 -10.39
CA GLU A 54 1.50 -21.87 -9.63
C GLU A 54 1.83 -20.56 -10.36
N GLN A 55 2.14 -20.63 -11.66
CA GLN A 55 2.37 -19.43 -12.49
C GLN A 55 1.12 -18.55 -12.63
N ALA A 56 -0.06 -19.15 -12.79
CA ALA A 56 -1.31 -18.41 -12.95
C ALA A 56 -1.70 -17.61 -11.70
N LEU A 57 -1.40 -18.14 -10.50
CA LEU A 57 -1.68 -17.47 -9.24
C LEU A 57 -0.60 -16.42 -8.87
N ASP A 58 0.61 -16.56 -9.41
CA ASP A 58 1.77 -15.67 -9.19
C ASP A 58 1.90 -15.22 -7.72
N LEU A 59 1.78 -16.19 -6.80
CA LEU A 59 1.76 -15.94 -5.36
C LEU A 59 3.01 -15.18 -4.87
N PRO A 60 4.23 -15.47 -5.36
CA PRO A 60 5.41 -14.71 -4.95
C PRO A 60 5.32 -13.22 -5.28
N LYS A 61 4.75 -12.85 -6.44
CA LYS A 61 4.57 -11.45 -6.81
C LYS A 61 3.51 -10.77 -5.95
N ASN A 62 2.40 -11.43 -5.70
CA ASN A 62 1.32 -10.88 -4.85
C ASN A 62 1.79 -10.66 -3.41
N LEU A 63 2.51 -11.63 -2.82
CA LEU A 63 3.11 -11.48 -1.49
C LEU A 63 4.14 -10.35 -1.45
N ARG A 64 4.93 -10.17 -2.51
CA ARG A 64 5.86 -9.05 -2.65
C ARG A 64 5.12 -7.71 -2.71
N ALA A 65 4.04 -7.62 -3.49
CA ALA A 65 3.21 -6.43 -3.61
C ALA A 65 2.58 -6.05 -2.27
N ILE A 66 2.00 -7.01 -1.53
CA ILE A 66 1.48 -6.81 -0.17
C ILE A 66 2.56 -6.24 0.75
N ARG A 67 3.75 -6.86 0.75
CA ARG A 67 4.88 -6.40 1.58
C ARG A 67 5.30 -4.98 1.23
N GLN A 68 5.42 -4.66 -0.06
CA GLN A 68 5.79 -3.34 -0.53
C GLN A 68 4.77 -2.30 -0.09
N LYS A 69 3.49 -2.50 -0.44
CA LYS A 69 2.38 -1.63 -0.05
C LYS A 69 2.29 -1.40 1.46
N ALA A 70 2.46 -2.45 2.27
CA ALA A 70 2.53 -2.32 3.73
C ALA A 70 3.73 -1.47 4.20
N SER A 71 4.90 -1.63 3.57
CA SER A 71 6.09 -0.82 3.86
C SER A 71 5.87 0.66 3.49
N LEU A 72 5.27 0.92 2.32
CA LEU A 72 4.96 2.28 1.87
C LEU A 72 3.98 2.98 2.81
N SER A 73 2.94 2.27 3.23
CA SER A 73 1.97 2.79 4.21
C SER A 73 2.67 3.20 5.51
N LYS A 74 3.60 2.39 6.01
CA LYS A 74 4.39 2.71 7.22
C LYS A 74 5.29 3.93 7.02
N LEU A 75 5.88 4.10 5.84
CA LEU A 75 6.68 5.28 5.51
C LEU A 75 5.83 6.55 5.52
N VAL A 76 4.64 6.51 4.92
CA VAL A 76 3.69 7.64 4.96
C VAL A 76 3.28 7.96 6.40
N LEU A 77 2.94 6.96 7.22
CA LEU A 77 2.60 7.16 8.63
C LEU A 77 3.75 7.77 9.44
N ARG A 78 4.99 7.32 9.20
CA ARG A 78 6.18 7.88 9.84
C ARG A 78 6.37 9.34 9.42
N TRP A 79 6.26 9.63 8.13
CA TRP A 79 6.36 10.99 7.62
C TRP A 79 5.30 11.91 8.25
N ILE A 80 4.05 11.45 8.37
CA ILE A 80 2.99 12.21 9.05
C ILE A 80 3.37 12.49 10.51
N ALA A 81 3.88 11.50 11.23
CA ALA A 81 4.30 11.66 12.62
C ALA A 81 5.44 12.66 12.78
N GLU A 82 6.42 12.64 11.87
CA GLU A 82 7.58 13.55 11.85
C GLU A 82 7.22 14.97 11.42
N ASN A 83 6.17 15.15 10.61
CA ASN A 83 5.76 16.43 10.04
C ASN A 83 4.45 16.97 10.64
N LYS A 84 4.02 16.44 11.79
CA LYS A 84 2.73 16.77 12.41
C LYS A 84 2.56 18.27 12.65
N GLU A 85 3.61 18.95 13.09
CA GLU A 85 3.58 20.39 13.35
C GLU A 85 3.37 21.20 12.06
N THR A 86 3.99 20.76 10.96
CA THR A 86 3.92 21.42 9.65
C THR A 86 2.62 21.14 8.92
N LEU A 87 2.06 19.93 9.09
CA LEU A 87 0.79 19.50 8.51
C LEU A 87 -0.42 20.23 9.11
N GLY A 88 -0.30 20.70 10.34
CA GLY A 88 -1.41 21.27 11.10
C GLY A 88 -2.47 20.23 11.46
N ASP A 89 -3.65 20.71 11.83
CA ASP A 89 -4.74 19.84 12.28
C ASP A 89 -5.24 18.91 11.17
N TYR A 90 -5.61 17.69 11.56
CA TYR A 90 -6.22 16.72 10.65
C TYR A 90 -7.53 17.30 10.09
N PRO A 91 -7.80 17.19 8.77
CA PRO A 91 -9.03 17.70 8.20
C PRO A 91 -10.23 17.05 8.89
N GLN A 92 -11.07 17.86 9.52
CA GLN A 92 -12.35 17.36 10.02
C GLN A 92 -13.14 16.87 8.81
N ALA A 93 -13.64 15.64 8.87
CA ALA A 93 -14.52 15.12 7.83
C ALA A 93 -15.66 16.14 7.66
N SER A 94 -15.70 16.81 6.49
CA SER A 94 -16.82 17.67 6.14
C SER A 94 -18.07 16.80 6.28
N GLN A 95 -18.88 17.07 7.30
CA GLN A 95 -20.17 16.39 7.43
C GLN A 95 -20.92 16.63 6.13
N PRO A 96 -21.41 15.58 5.44
CA PRO A 96 -22.25 15.79 4.28
C PRO A 96 -23.48 16.59 4.73
N GLN A 97 -23.66 17.78 4.14
CA GLN A 97 -24.92 18.53 4.19
C GLN A 97 -25.95 17.87 3.28
#